data_AF-A0ABD1E0U9-F1
#
_entry.id   AF-A0ABD1E0U9-F1
#
_cell.length_a   1.000
_cell.length_b   1.000
_cell.length_c   1.000
_cell.angle_alpha   90.00
_cell.angle_beta   90.00
_cell.angle_gamma   90.00
#
_symmetry.space_group_name_H-M   'P 1'
#
loop_
_entity.id
_entity.type
_entity.pdbx_description
1 polymer ?
#
loop_
_entity_poly.entity_id
_entity_poly.type
_entity_poly.pdbx_seq_one_letter_code
_entity_poly.pdbx_strand_id
1 'polypeptide(L)' 'MTCDTVKYKMHLFTTEEYADITFVYGYSNGNAREAAREYRRRYPNRHQPAHTVFSDICIFLSCE' A
#
# COMPACT_ATOMS: atom_id res chain seq x y z
N MET A 1 12.71 13.11 11.45
CA MET A 1 11.78 12.04 11.84
C MET A 1 11.09 11.58 10.57
N THR A 2 11.31 10.41 9.97
CA THR A 2 12.03 9.19 10.37
C THR A 2 12.15 8.36 9.08
N CYS A 3 13.33 8.29 8.46
CA CYS A 3 13.56 7.38 7.32
C CYS A 3 13.46 5.92 7.77
N ASP A 4 13.69 5.68 9.06
CA ASP A 4 13.61 4.36 9.64
C ASP A 4 12.15 3.84 9.67
N THR A 5 11.13 4.68 9.95
CA THR A 5 9.70 4.29 9.98
C THR A 5 9.14 3.82 8.65
N VAL A 6 9.67 4.33 7.55
CA VAL A 6 9.28 3.91 6.21
C VAL A 6 9.83 2.51 5.91
N LYS A 7 11.06 2.19 6.38
CA LYS A 7 11.70 0.89 6.19
C LYS A 7 11.01 -0.25 6.94
N TYR A 8 10.52 -0.04 8.16
CA TYR A 8 9.88 -1.14 8.91
C TYR A 8 8.44 -1.41 8.46
N LYS A 9 7.77 -0.44 7.83
CA LYS A 9 6.46 -0.69 7.20
C LYS A 9 6.57 -1.63 6.01
N MET A 10 7.72 -1.65 5.34
CA MET A 10 8.03 -2.51 4.19
C MET A 10 7.95 -4.01 4.51
N HIS A 11 8.18 -4.39 5.77
CA HIS A 11 8.18 -5.80 6.21
C HIS A 11 6.86 -6.26 6.82
N LEU A 12 5.82 -5.42 6.83
CA LEU A 12 4.52 -5.78 7.40
C LEU A 12 3.65 -6.63 6.47
N PHE A 13 3.95 -6.64 5.17
CA PHE A 13 3.12 -7.30 4.16
C PHE A 13 3.95 -8.28 3.34
N THR A 14 3.31 -9.36 2.89
CA THR A 14 3.95 -10.32 1.98
C THR A 14 4.10 -9.75 0.58
N THR A 15 4.97 -10.33 -0.25
CA THR A 15 5.16 -9.89 -1.64
C THR A 15 3.86 -9.92 -2.45
N GLU A 16 2.97 -10.89 -2.17
CA GLU A 16 1.63 -10.96 -2.77
C GLU A 16 0.75 -9.78 -2.35
N GLU A 17 0.76 -9.45 -1.06
CA GLU A 17 0.02 -8.29 -0.54
C GLU A 17 0.55 -6.99 -1.14
N TYR A 18 1.87 -6.86 -1.35
CA TYR A 18 2.46 -5.71 -2.05
C TYR A 18 1.96 -5.58 -3.49
N ALA A 19 1.87 -6.69 -4.22
CA ALA A 19 1.35 -6.70 -5.59
C ALA A 19 -0.13 -6.27 -5.61
N ASP A 20 -0.94 -6.79 -4.68
CA ASP A 20 -2.34 -6.42 -4.53
C ASP A 20 -2.52 -4.94 -4.17
N ILE A 21 -1.73 -4.43 -3.22
CA ILE A 21 -1.78 -3.02 -2.79
C ILE A 21 -1.42 -2.10 -3.96
N THR A 22 -0.36 -2.43 -4.70
CA THR A 22 0.09 -1.68 -5.89
C THR A 22 -0.96 -1.70 -7.00
N PHE A 23 -1.55 -2.88 -7.26
CA PHE A 23 -2.61 -3.03 -8.25
C PHE A 23 -3.83 -2.17 -7.91
N VAL A 24 -4.29 -2.20 -6.66
CA VAL A 24 -5.45 -1.40 -6.21
C VAL A 24 -5.12 0.10 -6.21
N TYR A 25 -3.88 0.48 -5.92
CA TYR A 25 -3.43 1.87 -6.00
C TYR A 25 -3.48 2.41 -7.43
N GLY A 26 -2.95 1.64 -8.39
CA GLY A 26 -3.04 1.96 -9.82
C GLY A 26 -4.48 2.03 -10.31
N TYR A 27 -5.32 1.06 -9.89
CA TYR A 27 -6.75 1.06 -10.20
C TYR A 27 -7.49 2.30 -9.67
N SER A 28 -7.05 2.82 -8.52
CA SER A 28 -7.63 4.01 -7.88
C SER A 28 -7.03 5.32 -8.40
N ASN A 29 -6.33 5.30 -9.53
CA ASN A 29 -5.73 6.47 -10.18
C ASN A 29 -4.80 7.27 -9.24
N GLY A 30 -4.04 6.57 -8.39
CA GLY A 30 -3.14 7.20 -7.41
C GLY A 30 -3.84 7.78 -6.17
N ASN A 31 -5.13 7.54 -5.98
CA ASN A 31 -5.84 7.97 -4.78
C ASN A 31 -5.70 6.94 -3.65
N ALA A 32 -4.85 7.23 -2.68
CA ALA A 32 -4.57 6.37 -1.54
C ALA A 32 -5.80 6.06 -0.66
N ARG A 33 -6.77 6.98 -0.54
CA ARG A 33 -7.97 6.77 0.28
C ARG A 33 -8.96 5.83 -0.42
N GLU A 34 -9.19 6.04 -1.71
CA GLU A 34 -10.02 5.14 -2.51
C GLU A 34 -9.37 3.76 -2.60
N ALA A 35 -8.05 3.70 -2.75
CA ALA A 35 -7.32 2.43 -2.77
C ALA A 35 -7.47 1.64 -1.46
N ALA A 36 -7.37 2.30 -0.30
CA ALA A 36 -7.60 1.64 0.99
C ALA A 36 -9.04 1.10 1.13
N ARG A 37 -10.03 1.88 0.66
CA ARG A 37 -11.45 1.47 0.69
C ARG A 37 -11.69 0.26 -0.22
N GLU A 38 -11.12 0.28 -1.41
CA GLU A 38 -11.26 -0.78 -2.40
C GLU A 38 -10.51 -2.05 -1.97
N TYR A 39 -9.33 -1.90 -1.37
CA TYR A 39 -8.57 -3.02 -0.78
C TYR A 39 -9.36 -3.70 0.32
N ARG A 40 -9.99 -2.92 1.22
CA ARG A 40 -10.87 -3.43 2.27
C ARG A 40 -12.09 -4.17 1.73
N ARG A 41 -12.69 -3.65 0.66
CA ARG A 41 -13.84 -4.26 -0.01
C ARG A 41 -13.47 -5.61 -0.63
N ARG A 42 -12.28 -5.69 -1.22
CA ARG A 42 -11.80 -6.85 -1.98
C ARG A 42 -11.21 -7.94 -1.10
N TYR A 43 -10.56 -7.55 -0.01
CA TYR A 43 -9.90 -8.44 0.94
C TYR A 43 -10.34 -8.15 2.39
N PRO A 44 -11.62 -8.40 2.75
CA PRO A 44 -12.11 -8.10 4.09
C PRO A 44 -11.45 -8.93 5.20
N ASN A 45 -10.92 -10.11 4.85
CA ASN A 45 -10.26 -11.04 5.78
C ASN A 45 -8.74 -10.84 5.91
N ARG A 46 -8.16 -9.88 5.18
CA ARG A 46 -6.72 -9.57 5.25
C ARG A 46 -6.44 -8.34 6.11
N HIS A 47 -5.18 -8.17 6.47
CA HIS A 47 -4.71 -7.02 7.23
C HIS A 47 -4.93 -5.75 6.41
N GLN A 48 -5.60 -4.76 7.00
CA GLN A 48 -6.04 -3.56 6.27
C GLN A 48 -4.91 -2.51 6.27
N PRO A 49 -4.25 -2.25 5.13
CA PRO A 49 -3.23 -1.23 5.07
C PRO A 49 -3.84 0.15 5.26
N ALA A 50 -3.18 0.99 6.07
CA ALA A 50 -3.53 2.39 6.19
C ALA A 50 -3.26 3.11 4.85
N HIS A 51 -4.04 4.15 4.54
CA HIS A 51 -3.87 4.94 3.31
C HIS A 51 -2.42 5.44 3.10
N THR A 52 -1.67 5.70 4.17
CA THR A 52 -0.25 6.10 4.08
C THR A 52 0.62 5.06 3.38
N VAL A 53 0.32 3.76 3.55
CA VAL A 53 1.07 2.65 2.94
C VAL A 53 0.99 2.71 1.42
N PHE A 54 -0.17 3.09 0.87
CA PHE A 54 -0.36 3.24 -0.57
C PHE A 54 0.49 4.38 -1.14
N SER A 55 0.58 5.51 -0.43
CA SER A 55 1.45 6.62 -0.81
C SER A 55 2.93 6.27 -0.67
N ASP A 56 3.30 5.56 0.39
CA ASP A 56 4.68 5.14 0.66
C ASP A 56 5.19 4.16 -0.41
N ILE A 57 4.36 3.22 -0.86
CA ILE A 57 4.69 2.25 -1.93
C ILE A 57 4.98 2.95 -3.27
N CYS A 58 4.20 3.98 -3.60
CA CYS A 58 4.39 4.73 -4.84
C CYS A 58 5.77 5.41 -4.90
N ILE A 59 6.29 5.88 -3.76
CA ILE A 59 7.60 6.54 -3.69
C ILE A 59 8.72 5.52 -3.99
N PHE A 60 8.55 4.26 -3.57
CA PHE A 60 9.58 3.24 -3.73
C PHE A 60 9.63 2.67 -5.16
N LEU A 61 8.47 2.33 -5.74
CA LEU A 61 8.39 1.75 -7.10
C LEU A 61 8.76 2.74 -8.22
N SER A 62 8.59 4.05 -8.01
CA SER A 62 9.04 5.06 -8.97
C SER A 62 10.54 5.39 -8.87
N CYS A 63 11.27 4.75 -7.94
CA CYS A 63 12.69 4.99 -7.71
C CYS A 63 13.61 3.87 -8.24
N GLU A 64 13.08 2.87 -8.95
CA GLU A 64 13.85 1.89 -9.75
C GLU A 64 14.04 2.33 -11.20
#